data_AF-A0A3D5JCX4-F1
#
_entry.id   AF-A0A3D5JCX4-F1
#
_cell.length_a   1.000
_cell.length_b   1.000
_cell.length_c   1.000
_cell.angle_alpha   90.00
_cell.angle_beta   90.00
_cell.angle_gamma   90.00
#
_symmetry.space_group_name_H-M   'P 1'
#
loop_
_entity.id
_entity.type
_entity.pdbx_description
1 polymer ?
#
loop_
_entity_poly.entity_id
_entity_poly.type
_entity_poly.pdbx_seq_one_letter_code
_entity_poly.pdbx_strand_id
1 'polypeptide(L)'
;MWIGKPYEEMYKFSEREFSFKKMRTVAIGDSIEHDIQGAKKFGIDGAWVRDGILKDASDQEINAEIQKHEAQPDFQMNNFSW
;
A
#
# COMPACT_ATOMS: atom_id res chain seq x y z
N MET A 1 21.06 6.01 0.21
CA MET A 1 20.19 4.82 0.12
C MET A 1 18.88 5.18 0.76
N TRP A 2 17.75 4.98 0.07
CA TRP A 2 16.42 5.25 0.62
C TRP A 2 15.89 3.98 1.27
N ILE A 3 15.45 4.06 2.53
CA ILE A 3 15.06 2.90 3.35
C ILE A 3 13.68 3.24 3.94
N GLY A 4 12.62 2.93 3.20
CA GLY A 4 11.24 3.25 3.57
C GLY A 4 10.29 2.85 2.44
N LYS A 5 8.98 2.92 2.66
CA LYS A 5 8.01 2.77 1.56
C LYS A 5 8.21 3.93 0.56
N PRO A 6 8.05 3.72 -0.76
CA PRO A 6 7.62 2.49 -1.44
C PRO A 6 8.78 1.56 -1.86
N TYR A 7 9.96 1.67 -1.26
CA TYR A 7 11.14 0.88 -1.64
C TYR A 7 11.08 -0.55 -1.06
N GLU A 8 11.49 -1.53 -1.86
CA GLU A 8 11.39 -2.96 -1.52
C GLU A 8 12.16 -3.35 -0.27
N GLU A 9 13.24 -2.63 0.06
CA GLU A 9 14.11 -2.91 1.20
C GLU A 9 13.33 -2.98 2.53
N MET A 10 12.32 -2.14 2.69
CA MET A 10 11.44 -2.15 3.87
C MET A 10 10.65 -3.46 3.96
N TYR A 11 10.08 -3.91 2.83
CA TYR A 11 9.30 -5.14 2.78
C TYR A 11 10.19 -6.40 2.88
N LYS A 12 11.39 -6.38 2.28
CA LYS A 12 12.41 -7.44 2.44
C LYS A 12 12.85 -7.58 3.89
N PHE A 13 12.95 -6.48 4.63
CA PHE A 13 13.20 -6.53 6.07
C PHE A 13 12.04 -7.24 6.80
N SER A 14 10.80 -6.82 6.56
CA SER A 14 9.62 -7.43 7.19
C SER A 14 9.45 -8.91 6.83
N GLU A 15 9.68 -9.30 5.57
CA GLU A 15 9.61 -10.70 5.13
C GLU A 15 10.61 -11.58 5.88
N ARG A 16 11.84 -11.09 6.08
CA ARG A 16 12.86 -11.83 6.87
C ARG A 16 12.49 -11.89 8.35
N GLU A 17 12.11 -10.77 8.94
CA GLU A 17 11.82 -10.66 10.37
C GLU A 17 10.63 -11.53 10.79
N PHE A 18 9.57 -11.53 9.98
CA PHE A 18 8.32 -12.21 10.29
C PHE A 18 8.11 -13.52 9.52
N SER A 19 9.03 -13.88 8.61
CA SER A 19 9.00 -15.13 7.83
C SER A 19 7.65 -15.41 7.14
N PHE A 20 6.99 -14.36 6.65
CA PHE A 20 5.70 -14.49 5.98
C PHE A 20 5.85 -14.96 4.52
N LYS A 21 4.76 -15.50 3.96
CA LYS A 21 4.70 -15.87 2.53
C LYS A 21 3.96 -14.80 1.75
N LYS A 22 4.55 -14.25 0.70
CA LYS A 22 3.95 -13.19 -0.15
C LYS A 22 2.49 -13.47 -0.53
N MET A 23 2.19 -14.67 -1.02
CA MET A 23 0.83 -15.09 -1.40
C MET A 23 -0.21 -15.13 -0.28
N ARG A 24 0.21 -14.96 0.99
CA ARG A 24 -0.65 -14.97 2.17
C ARG A 24 -0.56 -13.66 2.95
N THR A 25 -0.02 -12.62 2.33
CA THR A 25 0.24 -11.33 2.97
C THR A 25 -0.45 -10.23 2.19
N VAL A 26 -1.16 -9.38 2.92
CA VAL A 26 -1.72 -8.11 2.44
C VAL A 26 -1.02 -6.98 3.19
N ALA A 27 -0.56 -5.96 2.47
CA ALA A 27 -0.17 -4.69 3.06
C ALA A 27 -1.41 -3.81 3.24
N ILE A 28 -1.65 -3.32 4.44
CA ILE A 28 -2.77 -2.41 4.74
C ILE A 28 -2.19 -1.01 5.00
N GLY A 29 -2.73 0.01 4.33
CA GLY A 29 -2.31 1.39 4.55
C GLY A 29 -3.20 2.41 3.83
N ASP A 30 -2.96 3.69 4.11
CA ASP A 30 -3.80 4.80 3.67
C ASP A 30 -3.20 5.59 2.49
N SER A 31 -1.93 5.37 2.17
CA SER A 31 -1.22 6.07 1.09
C SER A 31 -1.11 5.21 -0.18
N ILE A 32 -1.68 5.69 -1.30
CA ILE A 32 -1.50 5.05 -2.61
C ILE A 32 -0.02 5.07 -3.04
N GLU A 33 0.65 6.22 -2.88
CA GLU A 33 2.06 6.40 -3.22
C GLU A 33 3.01 5.49 -2.43
N HIS A 34 2.78 5.34 -1.12
CA HIS A 34 3.73 4.64 -0.25
C HIS A 34 3.31 3.18 0.00
N ASP A 35 2.08 2.95 0.44
CA ASP A 35 1.60 1.62 0.85
C ASP A 35 1.33 0.74 -0.36
N ILE A 36 0.40 1.18 -1.20
CA ILE A 36 -0.09 0.38 -2.32
C ILE A 36 0.99 0.21 -3.39
N GLN A 37 1.72 1.29 -3.71
CA GLN A 37 2.86 1.16 -4.62
C GLN A 37 3.95 0.26 -4.02
N GLY A 38 4.21 0.36 -2.72
CA GLY A 38 5.19 -0.49 -2.05
C GLY A 38 4.80 -1.97 -2.09
N ALA A 39 3.53 -2.28 -1.82
CA ALA A 39 2.97 -3.63 -1.90
C ALA A 39 3.12 -4.20 -3.32
N LYS A 40 2.70 -3.43 -4.33
CA LYS A 40 2.82 -3.79 -5.75
C LYS A 40 4.26 -4.06 -6.16
N LYS A 41 5.20 -3.16 -5.81
CA LYS A 41 6.63 -3.33 -6.11
C LYS A 41 7.19 -4.59 -5.45
N PHE A 42 6.78 -4.87 -4.22
CA PHE A 42 7.23 -6.06 -3.50
C PHE A 42 6.56 -7.35 -3.98
N GLY A 43 5.42 -7.27 -4.67
CA GLY A 43 4.66 -8.42 -5.17
C GLY A 43 3.77 -9.08 -4.12
N ILE A 44 3.10 -8.26 -3.30
CA ILE A 44 2.05 -8.67 -2.36
C ILE A 44 0.79 -7.84 -2.61
N ASP A 45 -0.35 -8.35 -2.17
CA ASP A 45 -1.63 -7.64 -2.30
C ASP A 45 -1.64 -6.38 -1.42
N GLY A 46 -2.27 -5.30 -1.91
CA GLY A 46 -2.42 -4.03 -1.23
C GLY A 46 -3.88 -3.71 -0.91
N ALA A 47 -4.17 -3.46 0.38
CA ALA A 47 -5.47 -2.99 0.83
C ALA A 47 -5.40 -1.51 1.24
N TRP A 48 -6.13 -0.67 0.52
CA TRP A 48 -6.18 0.77 0.77
C TRP A 48 -7.29 1.14 1.75
N VAL A 49 -6.95 1.94 2.75
CA VAL A 49 -7.88 2.49 3.76
C VAL A 49 -8.23 3.93 3.40
N ARG A 50 -9.52 4.20 3.18
CA ARG A 50 -9.99 5.52 2.72
C ARG A 50 -9.97 6.58 3.83
N ASP A 51 -10.19 6.21 5.09
CA ASP A 51 -10.17 7.12 6.26
C ASP A 51 -8.76 7.48 6.75
N GLY A 52 -7.85 7.82 5.83
CA GLY A 52 -6.49 8.25 6.18
C GLY A 52 -6.06 9.50 5.42
N ILE A 53 -4.84 9.53 4.90
CA ILE A 53 -4.24 10.72 4.28
C ILE A 53 -5.04 11.31 3.11
N LEU A 54 -5.82 10.48 2.40
CA LEU A 54 -6.69 10.89 1.28
C LEU A 54 -8.18 10.94 1.65
N LYS A 55 -8.54 11.01 2.94
CA LYS A 55 -9.94 10.93 3.40
C LYS A 55 -10.87 11.99 2.77
N ASP A 56 -10.34 13.18 2.52
CA ASP A 56 -11.09 14.32 1.99
C ASP A 56 -10.94 14.45 0.47
N ALA A 57 -10.18 13.55 -0.17
CA ALA A 57 -9.96 13.57 -1.60
C ALA A 57 -11.20 13.09 -2.36
N SER A 58 -11.50 13.77 -3.47
CA SER A 58 -12.51 13.36 -4.42
C SER A 58 -12.10 12.09 -5.17
N ASP A 59 -13.07 11.38 -5.75
CA ASP A 59 -12.79 10.20 -6.58
C ASP A 59 -11.88 10.55 -7.78
N GLN A 60 -11.94 11.78 -8.28
CA GLN A 60 -11.06 12.24 -9.37
C GLN A 60 -9.61 12.35 -8.92
N GLU A 61 -9.37 12.93 -7.73
CA GLU A 61 -8.04 13.03 -7.14
C GLU A 61 -7.48 11.66 -6.78
N ILE A 62 -8.31 10.77 -6.22
CA ILE A 62 -7.94 9.37 -5.94
C ILE A 62 -7.51 8.66 -7.23
N ASN A 63 -8.31 8.75 -8.29
CA ASN A 63 -7.98 8.13 -9.58
C ASN A 63 -6.70 8.70 -10.19
N ALA A 64 -6.47 10.02 -10.07
CA ALA A 64 -5.25 10.65 -10.52
C ALA A 64 -4.03 10.13 -9.75
N GLU A 65 -4.15 9.93 -8.43
CA GLU A 65 -3.08 9.40 -7.59
C GLU A 65 -2.76 7.93 -7.93
N ILE A 66 -3.78 7.10 -8.15
CA ILE A 66 -3.62 5.71 -8.62
C ILE A 66 -2.86 5.68 -9.95
N GLN A 67 -3.24 6.53 -10.90
CA GLN A 67 -2.59 6.59 -12.22
C GLN A 67 -1.16 7.10 -12.12
N LYS A 68 -0.91 8.18 -11.37
CA LYS A 68 0.40 8.78 -11.17
C LYS A 68 1.41 7.81 -10.58
N HIS A 69 0.97 6.95 -9.65
CA HIS A 69 1.84 5.98 -8.98
C HIS A 69 1.78 4.57 -9.58
N GLU A 70 0.95 4.36 -10.60
CA GLU A 70 0.60 3.06 -11.17
C GLU A 70 0.24 2.04 -10.07
N ALA A 71 -0.49 2.47 -9.05
CA ALA A 71 -0.70 1.73 -7.81
C ALA A 71 -2.20 1.48 -7.57
N GLN A 72 -2.77 0.57 -8.35
CA GLN A 72 -4.14 0.10 -8.15
C GLN A 72 -4.20 -0.78 -6.90
N PRO A 73 -5.05 -0.47 -5.89
CA PRO A 73 -5.25 -1.35 -4.76
C PRO A 73 -6.03 -2.61 -5.17
N ASP A 74 -5.65 -3.75 -4.59
CA ASP A 74 -6.34 -5.04 -4.74
C ASP A 74 -7.62 -5.07 -3.90
N PHE A 75 -7.58 -4.40 -2.75
CA PHE A 75 -8.73 -4.23 -1.85
C PHE A 75 -8.88 -2.77 -1.43
N GLN A 76 -10.11 -2.34 -1.20
CA GLN A 76 -10.43 -1.04 -0.62
C GLN A 76 -11.32 -1.22 0.60
N MET A 77 -11.04 -0.48 1.66
CA MET A 77 -11.88 -0.41 2.86
C MET A 77 -12.10 1.04 3.28
N ASN A 78 -13.26 1.32 3.88
CA ASN A 78 -13.57 2.66 4.37
C ASN A 78 -12.74 3.00 5.61
N ASN A 79 -12.61 2.06 6.55
CA ASN A 79 -11.84 2.20 7.77
C ASN A 79 -11.17 0.87 8.15
N PHE A 80 -10.21 0.93 9.07
CA PHE A 80 -9.59 -0.23 9.69
C PHE A 80 -9.74 -0.12 11.21
N SER A 81 -10.21 -1.18 11.86
CA SER A 81 -10.41 -1.23 13.32
C SER A 81 -10.03 -2.61 13.83
N TRP A 82 -9.27 -2.64 14.93
CA TRP A 82 -8.71 -3.85 15.55
C TRP A 82 -9.08 -3.88 17.03
#